data_AF-A0AAD8N903-F1
#
_entry.id   AF-A0AAD8N903-F1
#
_cell.length_a   1.000
_cell.length_b   1.000
_cell.length_c   1.000
_cell.angle_alpha   90.00
_cell.angle_beta   90.00
_cell.angle_gamma   90.00
#
_symmetry.space_group_name_H-M   'P 1'
#
loop_
_entity.id
_entity.type
_entity.pdbx_description
1 polymer ?
#
loop_
_entity_poly.entity_id
_entity_poly.type
_entity_poly.pdbx_seq_one_letter_code
_entity_poly.pdbx_strand_id
1 'polypeptide(L)'
;MAGEFIVTKTNHVSFQNVQSITNLQFRAWAQFLNTRSLVAYALSTPVVLCIDQLTALYTTATDTSENNVSAFSFVVPGGRTIRVMEHDVNRVLHFPTENLVPNPTTEEIHVFFTLIRSQQPSFFVGEFVKHYLTKPWNFFFHTLIHVFTAKLTNLHGIPLFLQKIGFAIANNRHINIGKLVIDQIIMCMGLLDERTGIDNVLCFYPRFLQLILNDVLTDDEQETFEGEETMECMKMKSNAITALIRKNHLPGVPNVLTEYLRTVPLPLLPQGE
;
A
#
# COMPACT_ATOMS: atom_id res chain seq x y z
N MET A 1 -21.24 -17.05 21.77
CA MET A 1 -19.77 -16.93 21.93
C MET A 1 -19.43 -15.53 21.48
N ALA A 2 -18.60 -14.79 22.21
CA ALA A 2 -18.15 -13.47 21.73
C ALA A 2 -17.25 -13.68 20.50
N GLY A 3 -17.44 -12.90 19.45
CA GLY A 3 -16.63 -13.03 18.24
C GLY A 3 -15.17 -12.65 18.47
N GLU A 4 -14.25 -13.26 17.72
CA GLU A 4 -12.81 -13.02 17.81
C GLU A 4 -12.40 -11.86 16.88
N PHE A 5 -11.56 -10.95 17.36
CA PHE A 5 -10.94 -9.92 16.53
C PHE A 5 -9.65 -10.48 15.90
N ILE A 6 -9.58 -10.49 14.57
CA ILE A 6 -8.48 -11.11 13.83
C ILE A 6 -7.74 -10.07 13.01
N VAL A 7 -6.48 -9.82 13.38
CA VAL A 7 -5.56 -9.00 12.60
C VAL A 7 -5.13 -9.76 11.33
N THR A 8 -5.55 -9.25 10.16
CA THR A 8 -5.23 -9.92 8.90
C THR A 8 -3.78 -9.77 8.51
N LYS A 9 -3.21 -10.80 7.86
CA LYS A 9 -1.83 -10.78 7.34
C LYS A 9 -1.74 -10.00 6.01
N THR A 10 -2.10 -8.73 6.04
CA THR A 10 -2.10 -7.80 4.89
C THR A 10 -1.20 -6.59 5.16
N ASN A 11 -1.11 -5.66 4.20
CA ASN A 11 -0.43 -4.37 4.37
C ASN A 11 1.01 -4.49 4.89
N HIS A 12 1.78 -5.35 4.22
CA HIS A 12 3.13 -5.73 4.61
C HIS A 12 4.09 -4.54 4.53
N VAL A 13 5.13 -4.58 5.36
CA VAL A 13 6.34 -3.79 5.16
C VAL A 13 7.10 -4.36 3.96
N SER A 14 7.53 -3.46 3.07
CA SER A 14 8.41 -3.79 1.95
C SER A 14 9.73 -4.39 2.43
N PHE A 15 10.45 -5.02 1.50
CA PHE A 15 11.68 -5.73 1.85
C PHE A 15 12.78 -4.81 2.34
N GLN A 16 13.25 -5.03 3.57
CA GLN A 16 14.18 -4.14 4.26
C GLN A 16 15.65 -4.42 3.95
N ASN A 17 16.05 -5.69 3.79
CA ASN A 17 17.45 -6.05 3.61
C ASN A 17 17.91 -5.91 2.15
N VAL A 18 17.76 -4.72 1.58
CA VAL A 18 18.00 -4.45 0.16
C VAL A 18 19.42 -4.83 -0.27
N GLN A 19 20.41 -4.70 0.61
CA GLN A 19 21.80 -5.06 0.32
C GLN A 19 22.02 -6.56 0.09
N SER A 20 21.14 -7.43 0.62
CA SER A 20 21.22 -8.87 0.38
C SER A 20 20.76 -9.28 -1.02
N ILE A 21 20.18 -8.37 -1.82
CA ILE A 21 19.78 -8.66 -3.20
C ILE A 21 21.03 -8.68 -4.07
N THR A 22 21.41 -9.86 -4.57
CA THR A 22 22.62 -10.06 -5.40
C THR A 22 22.48 -9.43 -6.78
N ASN A 23 21.29 -9.47 -7.38
CA ASN A 23 21.03 -8.82 -8.66
C ASN A 23 21.00 -7.29 -8.49
N LEU A 24 21.99 -6.60 -9.08
CA LEU A 24 22.17 -5.15 -8.95
C LEU A 24 20.97 -4.34 -9.45
N GLN A 25 20.33 -4.77 -10.55
CA GLN A 25 19.16 -4.09 -11.08
C GLN A 25 18.00 -4.17 -10.07
N PHE A 26 17.70 -5.35 -9.54
CA PHE A 26 16.61 -5.50 -8.55
C PHE A 26 16.95 -4.79 -7.23
N ARG A 27 18.22 -4.77 -6.83
CA ARG A 27 18.69 -3.96 -5.70
C ARG A 27 18.37 -2.48 -5.93
N ALA A 28 18.67 -1.95 -7.11
CA ALA A 28 18.38 -0.57 -7.48
C ALA A 28 16.87 -0.25 -7.44
N TRP A 29 16.02 -1.15 -7.94
CA TRP A 29 14.56 -1.00 -7.85
C TRP A 29 14.05 -1.01 -6.42
N ALA A 30 14.56 -1.92 -5.57
CA ALA A 30 14.22 -1.94 -4.15
C ALA A 30 14.70 -0.68 -3.42
N GLN A 31 15.90 -0.19 -3.72
CA GLN A 31 16.42 1.08 -3.19
C GLN A 31 15.54 2.25 -3.61
N PHE A 32 15.18 2.35 -4.89
CA PHE A 32 14.30 3.40 -5.39
C PHE A 32 12.96 3.40 -4.63
N LEU A 33 12.29 2.25 -4.54
CA LEU A 33 11.01 2.13 -3.85
C LEU A 33 11.11 2.53 -2.38
N ASN A 34 12.10 2.00 -1.65
CA ASN A 34 12.18 2.18 -0.20
C ASN A 34 12.75 3.53 0.24
N THR A 35 13.45 4.27 -0.63
CA THR A 35 14.19 5.48 -0.20
C THR A 35 13.96 6.71 -1.06
N ARG A 36 13.42 6.57 -2.27
CA ARG A 36 13.30 7.69 -3.23
C ARG A 36 11.90 7.87 -3.83
N SER A 37 11.02 6.89 -3.66
CA SER A 37 9.66 6.99 -4.18
C SER A 37 8.77 7.90 -3.33
N LEU A 38 7.71 8.43 -3.93
CA LEU A 38 6.67 9.24 -3.26
C LEU A 38 5.96 8.51 -2.11
N VAL A 39 6.18 7.19 -1.97
CA VAL A 39 5.55 6.33 -0.98
C VAL A 39 6.58 5.58 -0.14
N ALA A 40 7.86 6.01 -0.16
CA ALA A 40 8.97 5.31 0.47
C ALA A 40 8.74 5.03 1.95
N TYR A 41 8.23 6.02 2.70
CA TYR A 41 7.88 5.87 4.11
C TYR A 41 6.77 4.82 4.29
N ALA A 42 5.63 4.99 3.63
CA ALA A 42 4.53 4.04 3.68
C ALA A 42 4.94 2.62 3.26
N LEU A 43 5.92 2.45 2.36
CA LEU A 43 6.46 1.14 1.99
C LEU A 43 7.34 0.54 3.09
N SER A 44 8.20 1.32 3.72
CA SER A 44 9.35 0.81 4.45
C SER A 44 9.21 0.89 5.97
N THR A 45 8.34 1.74 6.50
CA THR A 45 8.20 1.95 7.95
C THR A 45 7.53 0.75 8.62
N PRO A 46 8.25 0.01 9.50
CA PRO A 46 7.63 -0.97 10.37
C PRO A 46 6.91 -0.28 11.53
N VAL A 47 5.88 -0.93 12.05
CA VAL A 47 5.18 -0.50 13.27
C VAL A 47 4.87 -1.73 14.13
N VAL A 48 4.83 -1.53 15.44
CA VAL A 48 4.30 -2.52 16.38
C VAL A 48 2.79 -2.34 16.40
N LEU A 49 2.05 -3.41 16.13
CA LEU A 49 0.59 -3.40 16.13
C LEU A 49 0.10 -3.61 17.56
N CYS A 50 -0.72 -2.69 18.05
CA CYS A 50 -1.41 -2.79 19.32
C CYS A 50 -2.83 -3.30 19.06
N ILE A 51 -3.14 -4.52 19.53
CA ILE A 51 -4.36 -5.22 19.10
C ILE A 51 -5.61 -4.54 19.66
N ASP A 52 -5.59 -4.06 20.90
CA ASP A 52 -6.80 -3.46 21.49
C ASP A 52 -7.05 -2.05 20.95
N GLN A 53 -6.01 -1.27 20.63
CA GLN A 53 -6.18 -0.02 19.89
C GLN A 53 -6.83 -0.25 18.51
N LEU A 54 -6.33 -1.24 17.76
CA LEU A 54 -6.92 -1.60 16.48
C LEU A 54 -8.36 -2.11 16.64
N THR A 55 -8.65 -2.87 17.70
CA THR A 55 -9.99 -3.36 18.02
C THR A 55 -10.93 -2.21 18.34
N ALA A 56 -10.51 -1.28 19.19
CA ALA A 56 -11.29 -0.10 19.58
C ALA A 56 -11.63 0.77 18.36
N LEU A 57 -10.66 1.01 17.47
CA LEU A 57 -10.90 1.71 16.21
C LEU A 57 -11.90 0.92 15.34
N TYR A 58 -11.62 -0.35 15.04
CA TYR A 58 -12.38 -1.08 14.01
C TYR A 58 -13.83 -1.37 14.42
N THR A 59 -14.07 -1.52 15.72
CA THR A 59 -15.40 -1.80 16.29
C THR A 59 -16.27 -0.54 16.43
N THR A 60 -15.69 0.65 16.32
CA THR A 60 -16.43 1.92 16.42
C THR A 60 -16.38 2.76 15.15
N ALA A 61 -15.48 2.43 14.21
CA ALA A 61 -15.26 3.22 13.02
C ALA A 61 -16.48 3.26 12.08
N THR A 62 -16.80 4.43 11.54
CA THR A 62 -17.88 4.63 10.57
C THR A 62 -17.39 5.47 9.40
N ASP A 63 -17.93 5.19 8.21
CA ASP A 63 -17.72 6.06 7.05
C ASP A 63 -18.39 7.42 7.31
N THR A 64 -17.62 8.49 7.22
CA THR A 64 -18.05 9.89 7.39
C THR A 64 -17.62 10.76 6.22
N SER A 65 -17.51 10.12 5.05
CA SER A 65 -17.15 10.76 3.79
C SER A 65 -18.26 11.70 3.33
N GLU A 66 -17.88 12.93 2.99
CA GLU A 66 -18.83 13.99 2.60
C GLU A 66 -18.21 14.87 1.52
N ASN A 67 -19.03 15.38 0.59
CA ASN A 67 -18.59 16.34 -0.43
C ASN A 67 -17.32 15.92 -1.19
N ASN A 68 -17.20 14.63 -1.54
CA ASN A 68 -16.04 14.03 -2.21
C ASN A 68 -14.72 14.05 -1.40
N VAL A 69 -14.79 14.32 -0.09
CA VAL A 69 -13.69 14.14 0.86
C VAL A 69 -13.88 12.79 1.54
N SER A 70 -12.90 11.91 1.40
CA SER A 70 -12.97 10.58 2.01
C SER A 70 -12.52 10.65 3.46
N ALA A 71 -13.34 10.11 4.37
CA ALA A 71 -13.10 10.17 5.80
C ALA A 71 -13.78 9.04 6.56
N PHE A 72 -13.19 8.60 7.66
CA PHE A 72 -13.86 7.76 8.66
C PHE A 72 -13.70 8.37 10.04
N SER A 73 -14.64 8.07 10.94
CA SER A 73 -14.57 8.51 12.33
C SER A 73 -14.67 7.32 13.26
N PHE A 74 -13.96 7.34 14.40
CA PHE A 74 -13.99 6.29 15.40
C PHE A 74 -13.98 6.89 16.81
N VAL A 75 -14.32 6.08 17.82
CA VAL A 75 -14.43 6.53 19.21
C VAL A 75 -13.34 5.86 20.04
N VAL A 76 -12.57 6.66 20.77
CA VAL A 76 -11.55 6.16 21.69
C VAL A 76 -12.12 5.93 23.10
N PRO A 77 -11.43 5.14 23.96
CA PRO A 77 -11.73 5.09 25.37
C PRO A 77 -11.81 6.50 25.97
N GLY A 78 -12.88 6.79 26.73
CA GLY A 78 -13.18 8.14 27.20
C GLY A 78 -14.20 8.91 26.33
N GLY A 79 -14.60 8.36 25.18
CA GLY A 79 -15.76 8.82 24.40
C GLY A 79 -15.46 9.94 23.39
N ARG A 80 -14.19 10.33 23.21
CA ARG A 80 -13.80 11.29 22.17
C ARG A 80 -13.93 10.67 20.79
N THR A 81 -14.58 11.38 19.87
CA THR A 81 -14.66 10.99 18.47
C THR A 81 -13.50 11.60 17.68
N ILE A 82 -12.74 10.76 16.99
CA ILE A 82 -11.65 11.18 16.10
C ILE A 82 -12.12 10.99 14.66
N ARG A 83 -11.97 12.03 13.84
CA ARG A 83 -12.22 11.96 12.40
C ARG A 83 -10.90 11.98 11.64
N VAL A 84 -10.67 10.95 10.84
CA VAL A 84 -9.49 10.80 9.98
C VAL A 84 -9.91 11.07 8.54
N MET A 85 -9.24 12.01 7.89
CA MET A 85 -9.50 12.41 6.50
C MET A 85 -8.33 12.04 5.59
N GLU A 86 -8.55 12.10 4.27
CA GLU A 86 -7.51 11.84 3.25
C GLU A 86 -6.23 12.67 3.43
N HIS A 87 -6.32 13.90 3.96
CA HIS A 87 -5.16 14.75 4.25
C HIS A 87 -4.34 14.25 5.45
N ASP A 88 -4.98 13.70 6.49
CA ASP A 88 -4.31 13.05 7.62
C ASP A 88 -3.54 11.83 7.14
N VAL A 89 -4.16 11.01 6.27
CA VAL A 89 -3.50 9.85 5.69
C VAL A 89 -2.28 10.26 4.85
N ASN A 90 -2.38 11.34 4.06
CA ASN A 90 -1.20 11.86 3.35
C ASN A 90 -0.08 12.28 4.30
N ARG A 91 -0.42 13.05 5.35
CA ARG A 91 0.55 13.53 6.34
C ARG A 91 1.21 12.38 7.08
N VAL A 92 0.43 11.48 7.68
CA VAL A 92 0.91 10.34 8.49
C VAL A 92 1.76 9.37 7.67
N LEU A 93 1.36 9.09 6.43
CA LEU A 93 2.08 8.15 5.56
C LEU A 93 3.14 8.82 4.67
N HIS A 94 3.38 10.11 4.89
CA HIS A 94 4.33 10.96 4.16
C HIS A 94 4.13 10.91 2.64
N PHE A 95 2.88 10.86 2.19
CA PHE A 95 2.53 11.08 0.80
C PHE A 95 2.59 12.57 0.46
N PRO A 96 2.59 12.94 -0.84
CA PRO A 96 2.48 14.34 -1.24
C PRO A 96 1.25 15.02 -0.64
N THR A 97 1.46 16.21 -0.06
CA THR A 97 0.39 17.07 0.49
C THR A 97 0.19 18.35 -0.33
N GLU A 98 1.12 18.65 -1.23
CA GLU A 98 1.15 19.88 -2.02
C GLU A 98 1.30 19.61 -3.51
N ASN A 99 0.90 20.59 -4.33
CA ASN A 99 0.93 20.53 -5.79
C ASN A 99 0.20 19.30 -6.34
N LEU A 100 -0.91 18.95 -5.70
CA LEU A 100 -1.69 17.78 -6.05
C LEU A 100 -2.33 17.96 -7.43
N VAL A 101 -2.10 16.98 -8.30
CA VAL A 101 -2.72 16.89 -9.62
C VAL A 101 -3.84 15.84 -9.61
N PRO A 102 -4.80 15.93 -10.54
CA PRO A 102 -5.85 14.91 -10.67
C PRO A 102 -5.26 13.50 -10.86
N ASN A 103 -6.03 12.49 -10.41
CA ASN A 103 -5.71 11.09 -10.69
C ASN A 103 -5.60 10.84 -12.19
N PRO A 104 -4.68 9.96 -12.64
CA PRO A 104 -4.57 9.67 -14.06
C PRO A 104 -5.86 9.04 -14.58
N THR A 105 -6.22 9.39 -15.81
CA THR A 105 -7.37 8.77 -16.49
C THR A 105 -7.07 7.31 -16.83
N THR A 106 -8.12 6.56 -17.15
CA THR A 106 -8.00 5.19 -17.66
C THR A 106 -7.09 5.12 -18.89
N GLU A 107 -7.20 6.10 -19.78
CA GLU A 107 -6.41 6.20 -21.00
C GLU A 107 -4.94 6.47 -20.69
N GLU A 108 -4.64 7.37 -19.75
CA GLU A 108 -3.26 7.62 -19.30
C GLU A 108 -2.64 6.35 -18.68
N ILE A 109 -3.41 5.61 -17.88
CA ILE A 109 -2.97 4.33 -17.31
C ILE A 109 -2.70 3.31 -18.43
N HIS A 110 -3.57 3.22 -19.44
CA HIS A 110 -3.38 2.34 -20.57
C HIS A 110 -2.13 2.69 -21.39
N VAL A 111 -1.91 3.98 -21.65
CA VAL A 111 -0.69 4.48 -22.31
C VAL A 111 0.54 4.13 -21.48
N PHE A 112 0.47 4.27 -20.16
CA PHE A 112 1.56 3.88 -19.27
C PHE A 112 1.88 2.38 -19.33
N PHE A 113 0.88 1.49 -19.26
CA PHE A 113 1.12 0.05 -19.35
C PHE A 113 1.66 -0.37 -20.72
N THR A 114 1.24 0.31 -21.78
CA THR A 114 1.78 0.13 -23.13
C THR A 114 3.25 0.59 -23.21
N LEU A 115 3.57 1.75 -22.63
CA LEU A 115 4.93 2.31 -22.58
C LEU A 115 5.91 1.33 -21.90
N ILE A 116 5.52 0.75 -20.78
CA ILE A 116 6.36 -0.21 -20.03
C ILE A 116 6.37 -1.62 -20.63
N ARG A 117 5.86 -1.77 -21.86
CA ARG A 117 5.86 -3.00 -22.67
C ARG A 117 5.07 -4.15 -22.04
N SER A 118 3.95 -3.86 -21.37
CA SER A 118 3.00 -4.89 -20.94
C SER A 118 2.56 -5.76 -22.12
N GLN A 119 2.56 -7.07 -21.93
CA GLN A 119 2.14 -8.08 -22.93
C GLN A 119 0.73 -8.60 -22.69
N GLN A 120 -0.10 -7.83 -21.98
CA GLN A 120 -1.45 -8.27 -21.66
C GLN A 120 -2.30 -8.35 -22.93
N PRO A 121 -2.98 -9.49 -23.20
CA PRO A 121 -3.66 -9.70 -24.48
C PRO A 121 -4.97 -8.92 -24.62
N SER A 122 -5.61 -8.54 -23.51
CA SER A 122 -6.85 -7.76 -23.50
C SER A 122 -6.76 -6.60 -22.52
N PHE A 123 -7.14 -5.42 -23.01
CA PHE A 123 -7.15 -4.18 -22.26
C PHE A 123 -8.51 -3.94 -21.61
N PHE A 124 -8.95 -4.87 -20.76
CA PHE A 124 -10.06 -4.58 -19.86
C PHE A 124 -9.55 -3.77 -18.67
N VAL A 125 -10.11 -2.58 -18.50
CA VAL A 125 -9.63 -1.50 -17.61
C VAL A 125 -9.62 -1.89 -16.12
N GLY A 126 -10.34 -2.94 -15.72
CA GLY A 126 -10.52 -3.29 -14.31
C GLY A 126 -9.26 -3.78 -13.60
N GLU A 127 -8.39 -4.55 -14.28
CA GLU A 127 -7.25 -5.19 -13.61
C GLU A 127 -6.16 -5.59 -14.60
N PHE A 128 -4.99 -4.96 -14.51
CA PHE A 128 -3.79 -5.45 -15.19
C PHE A 128 -3.18 -6.61 -14.42
N VAL A 129 -2.57 -7.58 -15.09
CA VAL A 129 -1.92 -8.72 -14.43
C VAL A 129 -0.40 -8.58 -14.49
N LYS A 130 0.25 -8.59 -13.32
CA LYS A 130 1.70 -8.33 -13.21
C LYS A 130 2.59 -9.34 -13.94
N HIS A 131 2.09 -10.53 -14.26
CA HIS A 131 2.83 -11.54 -15.02
C HIS A 131 3.03 -11.16 -16.49
N TYR A 132 2.21 -10.24 -17.02
CA TYR A 132 2.39 -9.66 -18.34
C TYR A 132 3.34 -8.46 -18.32
N LEU A 133 4.02 -8.19 -17.20
CA LEU A 133 5.03 -7.15 -17.10
C LEU A 133 6.44 -7.75 -17.13
N THR A 134 7.41 -6.96 -17.60
CA THR A 134 8.82 -7.35 -17.50
C THR A 134 9.22 -7.55 -16.04
N LYS A 135 10.30 -8.31 -15.80
CA LYS A 135 10.79 -8.64 -14.46
C LYS A 135 10.82 -7.45 -13.47
N PRO A 136 11.42 -6.29 -13.81
CA PRO A 136 11.49 -5.18 -12.87
C PRO A 136 10.12 -4.54 -12.57
N TRP A 137 9.25 -4.41 -13.58
CA TRP A 137 7.89 -3.89 -13.39
C TRP A 137 6.99 -4.85 -12.62
N ASN A 138 7.15 -6.16 -12.81
CA ASN A 138 6.49 -7.17 -11.99
C ASN A 138 6.94 -7.06 -10.53
N PHE A 139 8.24 -6.93 -10.26
CA PHE A 139 8.77 -6.68 -8.91
C PHE A 139 8.21 -5.38 -8.30
N PHE A 140 8.19 -4.30 -9.08
CA PHE A 140 7.63 -3.02 -8.67
C PHE A 140 6.17 -3.15 -8.22
N PHE A 141 5.28 -3.65 -9.08
CA PHE A 141 3.88 -3.81 -8.73
C PHE A 141 3.63 -4.89 -7.69
N HIS A 142 4.43 -5.94 -7.64
CA HIS A 142 4.31 -6.93 -6.58
C HIS A 142 4.59 -6.34 -5.20
N THR A 143 5.60 -5.47 -5.09
CA THR A 143 5.90 -4.76 -3.84
C THR A 143 4.73 -3.87 -3.45
N LEU A 144 4.20 -3.10 -4.40
CA LEU A 144 3.01 -2.26 -4.16
C LEU A 144 1.79 -3.09 -3.74
N ILE A 145 1.53 -4.24 -4.37
CA ILE A 145 0.40 -5.12 -4.02
C ILE A 145 0.49 -5.57 -2.56
N HIS A 146 1.67 -6.02 -2.11
CA HIS A 146 1.84 -6.51 -0.74
C HIS A 146 1.63 -5.44 0.33
N VAL A 147 1.97 -4.19 0.00
CA VAL A 147 1.94 -3.08 0.94
C VAL A 147 0.58 -2.39 0.90
N PHE A 148 0.02 -2.09 -0.27
CA PHE A 148 -1.13 -1.21 -0.42
C PHE A 148 -2.46 -1.95 -0.59
N THR A 149 -2.50 -3.28 -0.60
CA THR A 149 -3.76 -4.02 -0.76
C THR A 149 -4.08 -4.87 0.46
N ALA A 150 -5.37 -5.07 0.69
CA ALA A 150 -5.93 -6.06 1.62
C ALA A 150 -5.99 -7.48 1.03
N LYS A 151 -5.34 -7.74 -0.12
CA LYS A 151 -5.42 -9.05 -0.79
C LYS A 151 -4.69 -10.12 0.03
N LEU A 152 -5.43 -11.16 0.44
CA LEU A 152 -4.88 -12.38 1.05
C LEU A 152 -4.49 -13.42 0.00
N THR A 153 -5.19 -13.43 -1.14
CA THR A 153 -5.02 -14.37 -2.26
C THR A 153 -5.00 -13.61 -3.58
N ASN A 154 -4.69 -14.32 -4.68
CA ASN A 154 -4.64 -13.75 -6.03
C ASN A 154 -3.83 -12.44 -6.15
N LEU A 155 -2.57 -12.50 -5.74
CA LEU A 155 -1.61 -11.39 -5.78
C LEU A 155 -1.07 -11.10 -7.19
N HIS A 156 -1.83 -11.45 -8.23
CA HIS A 156 -1.44 -11.32 -9.63
C HIS A 156 -2.03 -10.08 -10.28
N GLY A 157 -3.28 -9.78 -9.96
CA GLY A 157 -3.98 -8.62 -10.49
C GLY A 157 -3.64 -7.33 -9.73
N ILE A 158 -3.42 -6.27 -10.50
CA ILE A 158 -3.09 -4.91 -10.09
C ILE A 158 -4.41 -4.11 -10.15
N PRO A 159 -5.08 -3.88 -9.01
CA PRO A 159 -6.36 -3.16 -9.00
C PRO A 159 -6.16 -1.69 -9.41
N LEU A 160 -7.20 -1.05 -9.94
CA LEU A 160 -7.13 0.30 -10.52
C LEU A 160 -6.51 1.35 -9.59
N PHE A 161 -6.84 1.36 -8.29
CA PHE A 161 -6.24 2.32 -7.35
C PHE A 161 -4.71 2.14 -7.26
N LEU A 162 -4.24 0.90 -7.33
CA LEU A 162 -2.81 0.58 -7.31
C LEU A 162 -2.13 0.88 -8.64
N GLN A 163 -2.85 0.77 -9.76
CA GLN A 163 -2.39 1.24 -11.06
C GLN A 163 -2.14 2.75 -11.02
N LYS A 164 -3.06 3.53 -10.41
CA LYS A 164 -2.89 4.99 -10.20
C LYS A 164 -1.67 5.30 -9.33
N ILE A 165 -1.49 4.60 -8.21
CA ILE A 165 -0.31 4.76 -7.34
C ILE A 165 0.98 4.40 -8.10
N GLY A 166 1.00 3.29 -8.83
CA GLY A 166 2.15 2.86 -9.63
C GLY A 166 2.50 3.87 -10.72
N PHE A 167 1.50 4.39 -11.42
CA PHE A 167 1.66 5.47 -12.41
C PHE A 167 2.27 6.72 -11.76
N ALA A 168 1.75 7.14 -10.61
CA ALA A 168 2.21 8.32 -9.89
C ALA A 168 3.68 8.20 -9.48
N ILE A 169 4.06 7.07 -8.88
CA ILE A 169 5.45 6.80 -8.50
C ILE A 169 6.37 6.78 -9.72
N ALA A 170 5.98 6.10 -10.79
CA ALA A 170 6.79 5.96 -12.00
C ALA A 170 6.99 7.29 -12.72
N ASN A 171 6.08 8.24 -12.60
CA ASN A 171 6.15 9.54 -13.28
C ASN A 171 6.39 10.72 -12.33
N ASN A 172 6.68 10.45 -11.05
CA ASN A 172 6.78 11.46 -9.98
C ASN A 172 5.58 12.43 -9.95
N ARG A 173 4.36 11.92 -10.19
CA ARG A 173 3.14 12.75 -10.15
C ARG A 173 2.59 12.77 -8.74
N HIS A 174 2.42 13.97 -8.19
CA HIS A 174 1.84 14.18 -6.87
C HIS A 174 0.32 14.07 -6.96
N ILE A 175 -0.22 12.86 -6.91
CA ILE A 175 -1.67 12.64 -6.78
C ILE A 175 -2.05 12.52 -5.30
N ASN A 176 -3.34 12.63 -4.98
CA ASN A 176 -3.84 12.40 -3.63
C ASN A 176 -3.87 10.89 -3.30
N ILE A 177 -2.72 10.32 -2.92
CA ILE A 177 -2.57 8.90 -2.58
C ILE A 177 -3.35 8.57 -1.30
N GLY A 178 -3.40 9.48 -0.33
CA GLY A 178 -4.15 9.35 0.92
C GLY A 178 -5.62 9.08 0.66
N LYS A 179 -6.24 9.79 -0.29
CA LYS A 179 -7.61 9.52 -0.75
C LYS A 179 -7.77 8.08 -1.28
N LEU A 180 -6.87 7.65 -2.16
CA LEU A 180 -6.92 6.28 -2.70
C LEU A 180 -6.77 5.21 -1.61
N VAL A 181 -5.93 5.45 -0.61
CA VAL A 181 -5.71 4.53 0.51
C VAL A 181 -6.91 4.50 1.46
N ILE A 182 -7.43 5.66 1.88
CA ILE A 182 -8.55 5.73 2.81
C ILE A 182 -9.82 5.15 2.18
N ASP A 183 -10.06 5.36 0.88
CA ASP A 183 -11.17 4.74 0.15
C ASP A 183 -11.09 3.20 0.24
N GLN A 184 -9.89 2.63 0.13
CA GLN A 184 -9.70 1.19 0.26
C GLN A 184 -9.83 0.69 1.70
N ILE A 185 -9.39 1.48 2.68
CA ILE A 185 -9.58 1.16 4.10
C ILE A 185 -11.07 1.12 4.41
N ILE A 186 -11.83 2.17 4.07
CA ILE A 186 -13.28 2.26 4.30
C ILE A 186 -14.01 1.11 3.61
N MET A 187 -13.70 0.84 2.33
CA MET A 187 -14.28 -0.27 1.57
C MET A 187 -14.04 -1.63 2.23
N CYS A 188 -12.83 -1.89 2.74
CA CYS A 188 -12.52 -3.15 3.43
C CYS A 188 -13.11 -3.23 4.84
N MET A 189 -13.33 -2.08 5.48
CA MET A 189 -13.95 -1.99 6.78
C MET A 189 -15.44 -2.38 6.70
N GLY A 190 -16.16 -1.93 5.68
CA GLY A 190 -17.59 -2.20 5.51
C GLY A 190 -18.46 -1.38 6.46
N LEU A 191 -19.74 -1.75 6.61
CA LEU A 191 -20.67 -1.05 7.50
C LEU A 191 -20.45 -1.48 8.96
N LEU A 192 -20.71 -0.56 9.91
CA LEU A 192 -20.56 -0.86 11.34
C LEU A 192 -21.46 -2.02 11.77
N ASP A 193 -22.73 -2.00 11.36
CA ASP A 193 -23.72 -3.02 11.71
C ASP A 193 -23.32 -4.43 11.23
N GLU A 194 -22.56 -4.52 10.12
CA GLU A 194 -22.05 -5.80 9.58
C GLU A 194 -20.87 -6.36 10.40
N ARG A 195 -20.23 -5.53 11.22
CA ARG A 195 -19.11 -5.92 12.09
C ARG A 195 -19.54 -6.16 13.54
N THR A 196 -20.71 -5.68 13.93
CA THR A 196 -21.26 -5.87 15.27
C THR A 196 -22.02 -7.20 15.36
N GLY A 197 -21.64 -8.07 16.30
CA GLY A 197 -22.38 -9.31 16.58
C GLY A 197 -22.05 -10.49 15.65
N ILE A 198 -21.00 -10.40 14.84
CA ILE A 198 -20.46 -11.52 14.06
C ILE A 198 -19.41 -12.32 14.82
N ASP A 199 -19.22 -13.59 14.46
CA ASP A 199 -18.27 -14.49 15.13
C ASP A 199 -16.81 -14.10 14.93
N ASN A 200 -16.45 -13.38 13.86
CA ASN A 200 -15.07 -12.95 13.61
C ASN A 200 -15.01 -11.59 12.91
N VAL A 201 -14.28 -10.63 13.49
CA VAL A 201 -14.06 -9.31 12.89
C VAL A 201 -12.66 -9.27 12.29
N LEU A 202 -12.57 -9.17 10.96
CA LEU A 202 -11.29 -9.13 10.24
C LEU A 202 -10.78 -7.69 10.12
N CYS A 203 -9.62 -7.40 10.70
CA CYS A 203 -8.95 -6.10 10.57
C CYS A 203 -8.02 -6.06 9.36
N PHE A 204 -8.39 -5.32 8.32
CA PHE A 204 -7.56 -5.05 7.15
C PHE A 204 -6.73 -3.78 7.34
N TYR A 205 -5.59 -3.69 6.64
CA TYR A 205 -4.65 -2.56 6.74
C TYR A 205 -4.14 -2.24 8.16
N PRO A 206 -3.82 -3.24 8.99
CA PRO A 206 -3.50 -3.00 10.40
C PRO A 206 -2.28 -2.07 10.58
N ARG A 207 -1.29 -2.12 9.69
CA ARG A 207 -0.10 -1.26 9.79
C ARG A 207 -0.41 0.20 9.49
N PHE A 208 -1.19 0.50 8.46
CA PHE A 208 -1.61 1.86 8.18
C PHE A 208 -2.53 2.41 9.25
N LEU A 209 -3.47 1.60 9.76
CA LEU A 209 -4.33 1.99 10.88
C LEU A 209 -3.52 2.28 12.14
N GLN A 210 -2.53 1.44 12.47
CA GLN A 210 -1.65 1.67 13.61
C GLN A 210 -0.81 2.95 13.45
N LEU A 211 -0.27 3.21 12.25
CA LEU A 211 0.48 4.46 12.00
C LEU A 211 -0.41 5.69 12.18
N ILE A 212 -1.69 5.61 11.79
CA ILE A 212 -2.68 6.66 12.01
C ILE A 212 -2.95 6.81 13.52
N LEU A 213 -3.20 5.71 14.23
CA LEU A 213 -3.45 5.71 15.68
C LEU A 213 -2.30 6.36 16.45
N ASN A 214 -1.05 5.99 16.15
CA ASN A 214 0.14 6.56 16.78
C ASN A 214 0.26 8.09 16.62
N ASP A 215 -0.39 8.65 15.61
CA ASP A 215 -0.35 10.08 15.32
C ASP A 215 -1.56 10.85 15.87
N VAL A 216 -2.75 10.23 15.89
CA VAL A 216 -4.00 10.91 16.29
C VAL A 216 -4.39 10.69 17.76
N LEU A 217 -3.80 9.69 18.42
CA LEU A 217 -3.98 9.46 19.86
C LEU A 217 -2.97 10.30 20.65
N THR A 218 -3.47 10.97 21.69
CA THR A 218 -2.63 11.64 22.69
C THR A 218 -1.88 10.63 23.55
N ASP A 219 -0.80 11.07 24.21
CA ASP A 219 -0.03 10.21 25.12
C ASP A 219 -0.94 9.59 26.20
N ASP A 220 -1.81 10.40 26.84
CA ASP A 220 -2.79 9.93 27.83
C ASP A 220 -3.72 8.84 27.29
N GLU A 221 -4.17 8.96 26.04
CA GLU A 221 -5.01 7.94 25.40
C GLU A 221 -4.21 6.70 25.05
N GLN A 222 -2.96 6.83 24.61
CA GLN A 222 -2.09 5.67 24.39
C GLN A 222 -1.81 4.92 25.69
N GLU A 223 -1.68 5.62 26.82
CA GLU A 223 -1.51 5.03 28.15
C GLU A 223 -2.73 4.20 28.60
N THR A 224 -3.95 4.53 28.13
CA THR A 224 -5.12 3.69 28.42
C THR A 224 -5.02 2.28 27.85
N PHE A 225 -4.07 2.08 26.93
CA PHE A 225 -3.76 0.83 26.27
C PHE A 225 -2.41 0.22 26.75
N GLU A 226 -1.89 0.63 27.92
CA GLU A 226 -0.64 0.08 28.46
C GLU A 226 -0.78 -1.37 28.96
N GLY A 227 0.15 -2.25 28.55
CA GLY A 227 0.19 -3.67 28.95
C GLY A 227 -0.50 -4.63 27.97
N GLU A 228 -0.91 -4.13 26.81
CA GLU A 228 -1.73 -4.84 25.84
C GLU A 228 -1.00 -5.84 24.95
N GLU A 229 -1.79 -6.68 24.29
CA GLU A 229 -1.29 -7.62 23.30
C GLU A 229 -0.73 -6.86 22.08
N THR A 230 0.56 -7.06 21.83
CA THR A 230 1.25 -6.47 20.68
C THR A 230 1.77 -7.53 19.74
N MET A 231 1.86 -7.17 18.46
CA MET A 231 2.44 -8.03 17.44
C MET A 231 3.27 -7.26 16.42
N GLU A 232 4.29 -7.91 15.84
CA GLU A 232 5.02 -7.33 14.73
C GLU A 232 4.14 -7.28 13.47
N CYS A 233 4.21 -6.17 12.73
CA CYS A 233 3.62 -6.10 11.40
C CYS A 233 4.30 -7.08 10.43
N MET A 234 3.52 -7.54 9.45
CA MET A 234 3.99 -8.48 8.44
C MET A 234 5.07 -7.85 7.56
N LYS A 235 6.11 -8.63 7.21
CA LYS A 235 7.23 -8.20 6.36
C LYS A 235 7.29 -9.06 5.09
N MET A 236 7.62 -8.46 3.95
CA MET A 236 7.88 -9.21 2.72
C MET A 236 9.09 -10.16 2.91
N LYS A 237 8.92 -11.44 2.57
CA LYS A 237 9.95 -12.47 2.73
C LYS A 237 10.98 -12.43 1.60
N SER A 238 12.26 -12.68 1.93
CA SER A 238 13.37 -12.78 0.96
C SER A 238 13.13 -13.83 -0.15
N ASN A 239 12.47 -14.94 0.19
CA ASN A 239 12.16 -16.00 -0.77
C ASN A 239 11.18 -15.52 -1.86
N ALA A 240 10.25 -14.61 -1.54
CA ALA A 240 9.34 -14.05 -2.53
C ALA A 240 10.10 -13.24 -3.59
N ILE A 241 11.10 -12.45 -3.15
CA ILE A 241 11.95 -11.65 -4.03
C ILE A 241 12.84 -12.53 -4.88
N THR A 242 13.46 -13.54 -4.26
CA THR A 242 14.29 -14.52 -4.98
C THR A 242 13.48 -15.21 -6.08
N ALA A 243 12.22 -15.56 -5.81
CA ALA A 243 11.33 -16.14 -6.81
C ALA A 243 11.03 -15.18 -7.97
N LEU A 244 10.81 -13.89 -7.70
CA LEU A 244 10.56 -12.88 -8.74
C LEU A 244 11.80 -12.64 -9.62
N ILE A 245 12.99 -12.64 -9.02
CA ILE A 245 14.25 -12.48 -9.75
C ILE A 245 14.46 -13.66 -10.71
N ARG A 246 14.16 -14.88 -10.25
CA ARG A 246 14.33 -16.10 -11.06
C ARG A 246 13.30 -16.21 -12.18
N LYS A 247 12.02 -15.97 -11.90
CA LYS A 247 10.94 -16.13 -12.87
C LYS A 247 10.99 -15.08 -13.97
N ASN A 248 11.29 -15.50 -15.21
CA ASN A 248 11.14 -14.64 -16.40
C ASN A 248 9.89 -15.05 -17.18
N HIS A 249 8.80 -14.31 -17.01
CA HIS A 249 7.58 -14.58 -17.77
C HIS A 249 7.67 -14.11 -19.21
N LEU A 250 8.53 -13.13 -19.49
CA LEU A 250 8.61 -12.45 -20.78
C LEU A 250 10.07 -12.32 -21.25
N PRO A 251 10.74 -13.44 -21.59
CA PRO A 251 12.08 -13.39 -22.15
C PRO A 251 12.10 -12.58 -23.45
N GLY A 252 13.11 -11.74 -23.62
CA GLY A 252 13.29 -10.91 -24.82
C GLY A 252 12.49 -9.61 -24.88
N VAL A 253 11.54 -9.37 -23.96
CA VAL A 253 10.84 -8.09 -23.89
C VAL A 253 11.72 -7.06 -23.18
N PRO A 254 12.11 -5.95 -23.83
CA PRO A 254 13.00 -4.96 -23.24
C PRO A 254 12.32 -4.24 -22.07
N ASN A 255 13.07 -4.01 -21.00
CA ASN A 255 12.61 -3.17 -19.90
C ASN A 255 12.69 -1.69 -20.30
N VAL A 256 11.57 -0.98 -20.22
CA VAL A 256 11.50 0.46 -20.53
C VAL A 256 11.20 1.24 -19.26
N LEU A 257 11.99 2.29 -19.02
CA LEU A 257 11.74 3.25 -17.95
C LEU A 257 10.89 4.42 -18.46
N THR A 258 10.08 4.98 -17.58
CA THR A 258 9.47 6.30 -17.76
C THR A 258 10.55 7.39 -17.76
N GLU A 259 10.20 8.60 -18.20
CA GLU A 259 11.15 9.71 -18.25
C GLU A 259 11.73 10.03 -16.87
N TYR A 260 10.87 10.12 -15.85
CA TYR A 260 11.33 10.35 -14.48
C TYR A 260 12.30 9.28 -14.00
N LEU A 261 12.00 7.99 -14.19
CA LEU A 261 12.86 6.92 -13.72
C LEU A 261 14.24 6.91 -14.39
N ARG A 262 14.39 7.49 -15.58
CA ARG A 262 15.71 7.67 -16.22
C ARG A 262 16.58 8.73 -15.52
N THR A 263 15.95 9.67 -14.82
CA THR A 263 16.66 10.73 -14.07
C THR A 263 17.13 10.25 -12.69
N VAL A 264 16.62 9.11 -12.21
CA VAL A 264 16.98 8.56 -10.90
C VAL A 264 18.43 8.05 -10.95
N PRO A 265 19.30 8.45 -10.02
CA PRO A 265 20.72 8.05 -10.01
C PRO A 265 20.90 6.62 -9.46
N LEU A 266 20.23 5.65 -10.08
CA LEU A 266 20.26 4.23 -9.74
C LEU A 266 20.26 3.38 -11.02
N PRO A 267 20.98 2.24 -11.06
CA PRO A 267 21.05 1.39 -12.26
C PRO A 267 19.77 0.55 -12.42
N LEU A 268 18.66 1.19 -12.81
CA LEU A 268 17.34 0.56 -12.97
C LEU A 268 17.19 -0.24 -14.27
N LEU A 269 18.10 -0.06 -15.23
CA LEU A 269 18.24 -0.87 -16.44
C LEU A 269 19.35 -1.90 -16.27
N PRO A 270 19.33 -3.00 -17.05
CA PRO A 270 20.46 -3.93 -17.10
C PRO A 270 21.72 -3.14 -17.49
N GLN A 271 22.77 -3.26 -16.69
CA GLN A 271 24.10 -2.89 -17.19
C GLN A 271 24.54 -4.05 -18.09
N GLY A 272 25.03 -3.75 -19.29
CA GLY A 272 25.38 -4.77 -20.29
C GLY A 272 26.21 -5.89 -19.66
N GLU A 273 25.87 -7.14 -20.00
CA GLU A 273 26.71 -8.31 -19.73
C GLU A 273 28.02 -8.23 -20.51
#